data_AF-A0A291Q775-F1
#
_entry.id   AF-A0A291Q775-F1
#
_cell.length_a   1.000
_cell.length_b   1.000
_cell.length_c   1.000
_cell.angle_alpha   90.00
_cell.angle_beta   90.00
_cell.angle_gamma   90.00
#
_symmetry.space_group_name_H-M   'P 1'
#
loop_
_entity.id
_entity.type
_entity.pdbx_description
1 polymer ?
#
loop_
_entity_poly.entity_id
_entity_poly.type
_entity_poly.pdbx_seq_one_letter_code
_entity_poly.pdbx_strand_id
1 'polypeptide(L)' 'MGLFNRSDLSDDDLAQSMQLESEMAADAHLLGNHQREDAAHASLNENLDEAEQRGWSR' A
#
# COMPACT_ATOMS: atom_id res chain seq x y z
N MET A 1 2.05 10.35 -17.77
CA MET A 1 2.52 9.70 -16.54
C MET A 1 1.93 8.30 -16.58
N GLY A 2 2.76 7.27 -16.75
CA GLY A 2 2.27 5.90 -16.92
C GLY A 2 1.46 5.48 -15.69
N LEU A 3 0.26 4.97 -15.93
CA LEU A 3 -0.52 4.28 -14.91
C LEU A 3 0.26 3.01 -14.59
N PHE A 4 1.04 3.00 -13.50
CA PHE A 4 1.54 1.76 -12.94
C PHE A 4 0.30 0.98 -12.48
N ASN A 5 -0.08 -0.02 -13.26
CA ASN A 5 -1.21 -0.87 -12.93
C ASN A 5 -0.74 -1.82 -11.84
N ARG A 6 -1.29 -1.73 -10.63
CA ARG A 6 -0.90 -2.58 -9.49
C ARG A 6 -1.07 -4.07 -9.80
N SER A 7 -2.00 -4.39 -10.70
CA SER A 7 -2.23 -5.74 -11.21
C SER A 7 -1.06 -6.31 -12.01
N ASP A 8 -0.10 -5.48 -12.45
CA ASP A 8 1.12 -5.92 -13.13
C ASP A 8 2.32 -6.12 -12.18
N LEU A 9 2.19 -5.77 -10.89
CA LEU A 9 3.25 -5.98 -9.89
C LEU A 9 3.46 -7.48 -9.64
N SER A 10 4.70 -7.92 -9.44
CA SER A 10 4.93 -9.26 -8.90
C SER A 10 4.42 -9.36 -7.46
N ASP A 11 4.26 -10.59 -6.97
CA ASP A 11 3.86 -10.84 -5.58
C ASP A 11 4.89 -10.25 -4.58
N ASP A 12 6.18 -10.33 -4.90
CA ASP A 12 7.24 -9.74 -4.08
C ASP A 12 7.18 -8.20 -4.09
N ASP A 13 6.92 -7.59 -5.26
CA ASP A 13 6.78 -6.13 -5.38
C ASP A 13 5.54 -5.64 -4.63
N LEU A 14 4.43 -6.39 -4.69
CA LEU A 14 3.21 -6.07 -3.96
C LEU A 14 3.44 -6.10 -2.45
N ALA A 15 4.11 -7.15 -1.94
CA ALA A 15 4.47 -7.25 -0.52
C ALA A 15 5.38 -6.10 -0.08
N GLN A 16 6.38 -5.75 -0.90
CA GLN A 16 7.29 -4.66 -0.59
C GLN A 16 6.58 -3.30 -0.58
N SER A 17 5.66 -3.06 -1.53
CA SER A 17 4.82 -1.87 -1.57
C SER A 17 3.94 -1.76 -0.33
N MET A 18 3.30 -2.85 0.10
CA MET A 18 2.49 -2.87 1.32
C MET A 18 3.32 -2.57 2.57
N GLN A 19 4.54 -3.12 2.67
CA GLN A 19 5.44 -2.82 3.78
C GLN A 19 5.81 -1.33 3.79
N LEU A 20 6.21 -0.78 2.64
CA LEU A 20 6.59 0.63 2.52
C LEU A 20 5.43 1.56 2.91
N GLU A 21 4.22 1.27 2.46
CA GLU A 21 3.03 2.07 2.78
C GLU A 21 2.67 1.99 4.26
N SER A 22 2.83 0.82 4.89
CA SER A 22 2.66 0.67 6.34
C SER A 22 3.68 1.49 7.13
N GLU A 23 4.94 1.51 6.69
CA GLU A 23 5.99 2.33 7.30
C GLU A 23 5.69 3.83 7.12
N MET A 24 5.26 4.25 5.93
CA MET A 24 4.84 5.62 5.66
C MET A 24 3.67 6.08 6.52
N ALA A 25 2.69 5.20 6.74
CA ALA A 25 1.56 5.48 7.62
C ALA A 25 2.02 5.68 9.07
N ALA A 26 2.90 4.79 9.57
CA ALA A 26 3.46 4.90 10.91
C ALA A 26 4.28 6.19 11.09
N ASP A 27 5.14 6.53 10.13
CA ASP A 27 5.92 7.76 10.15
C ASP A 27 5.02 9.00 10.11
N ALA A 28 3.99 8.99 9.25
CA ALA A 28 3.04 10.09 9.16
C ALA A 28 2.27 10.28 10.47
N HIS A 29 1.88 9.18 11.13
CA HIS A 29 1.25 9.20 12.45
C HIS A 29 2.17 9.83 13.50
N LEU A 30 3.43 9.38 13.58
CA LEU A 30 4.42 9.92 14.52
C LEU A 30 4.69 11.42 14.32
N LEU A 31 4.61 11.89 13.07
CA LEU A 31 4.77 13.29 12.71
C LEU A 31 3.49 14.13 12.84
N GLY A 32 2.36 13.51 13.22
CA GLY A 32 1.04 14.18 13.29
C GLY A 32 0.53 14.64 11.92
N ASN A 33 0.99 14.01 10.83
CA ASN A 33 0.62 14.35 9.47
C ASN A 33 -0.50 13.44 8.96
N HIS A 34 -1.72 13.70 9.44
CA HIS A 34 -2.90 12.90 9.13
C HIS A 34 -3.20 12.81 7.62
N GLN A 35 -2.89 13.85 6.84
CA GLN A 35 -3.09 13.80 5.40
C GLN A 35 -2.18 12.75 4.72
N ARG A 36 -0.94 12.61 5.18
CA ARG A 36 -0.03 11.57 4.67
C ARG A 36 -0.40 10.19 5.19
N GLU A 37 -0.86 10.10 6.44
CA GLU A 37 -1.35 8.87 7.05
C GLU A 37 -2.54 8.32 6.25
N ASP A 38 -3.54 9.16 5.96
CA ASP A 38 -4.71 8.78 5.16
C ASP A 38 -4.34 8.36 3.74
N ALA A 39 -3.41 9.07 3.09
CA ALA A 39 -2.94 8.71 1.75
C ALA A 39 -2.20 7.37 1.74
N ALA A 40 -1.38 7.09 2.75
CA ALA A 40 -0.69 5.82 2.90
C ALA A 40 -1.67 4.68 3.17
N HIS A 41 -2.67 4.88 4.03
CA HIS A 41 -3.72 3.91 4.28
C HIS A 41 -4.59 3.63 3.04
N ALA A 42 -4.93 4.64 2.26
CA ALA A 42 -5.67 4.46 1.01
C ALA A 42 -4.87 3.60 0.02
N SER A 43 -3.57 3.89 -0.13
CA SER A 43 -2.69 3.08 -0.98
C SER A 43 -2.53 1.65 -0.48
N LEU A 44 -2.40 1.46 0.84
CA LEU A 44 -2.31 0.14 1.46
C LEU A 44 -3.58 -0.68 1.25
N ASN A 45 -4.75 -0.06 1.35
CA ASN A 45 -6.02 -0.74 1.09
C ASN A 45 -6.12 -1.19 -0.37
N GLU A 46 -5.71 -0.36 -1.33
CA GLU A 46 -5.68 -0.75 -2.74
C GLU A 46 -4.74 -1.95 -3.00
N ASN A 47 -3.61 -2.04 -2.30
CA ASN A 47 -2.72 -3.20 -2.41
C ASN A 47 -3.28 -4.44 -1.70
N LEU A 48 -3.99 -4.27 -0.58
CA LEU A 48 -4.68 -5.36 0.11
C LEU A 48 -5.80 -5.95 -0.76
N ASP A 49 -6.53 -5.09 -1.47
CA ASP A 49 -7.59 -5.53 -2.40
C ASP A 49 -7.00 -6.32 -3.58
N GLU A 50 -5.85 -5.89 -4.11
CA GLU A 50 -5.11 -6.63 -5.14
C GLU A 50 -4.57 -7.96 -4.60
N ALA A 51 -4.02 -7.99 -3.38
CA ALA A 51 -3.56 -9.20 -2.73
C ALA A 51 -4.71 -10.21 -2.53
N GLU A 52 -5.88 -9.74 -2.09
CA GLU A 52 -7.08 -10.57 -1.95
C GLU A 52 -7.56 -11.11 -3.30
N GLN A 53 -7.53 -10.30 -4.37
CA GLN A 53 -7.84 -10.77 -5.74
C GLN A 53 -6.87 -11.84 -6.24
N ARG A 54 -5.61 -11.81 -5.78
CA ARG A 54 -4.59 -12.84 -6.04
C ARG A 54 -4.72 -14.08 -5.16
N GLY A 55 -5.65 -14.07 -4.21
CA GLY A 55 -5.92 -15.19 -3.30
C GLY A 55 -5.05 -15.21 -2.05
N TRP A 56 -4.39 -14.10 -1.71
CA TRP A 56 -3.69 -13.97 -0.44
C TRP A 56 -4.72 -13.89 0.70
N SER A 57 -4.61 -14.78 1.66
CA SER A 57 -5.45 -14.77 2.86
C SER A 57 -4.91 -13.79 3.90
N ARG A 58 -5.78 -12.93 4.43
CA ARG A 58 -5.52 -12.04 5.57
C ARG A 58 -5.23 -12.79 6.86
#